data_AF-A0A545U276-F1
#
_entry.id   AF-A0A545U276-F1
#
_cell.length_a   1.000
_cell.length_b   1.000
_cell.length_c   1.000
_cell.angle_alpha   90.00
_cell.angle_beta   90.00
_cell.angle_gamma   90.00
#
_symmetry.space_group_name_H-M   'P 1'
#
loop_
_entity.id
_entity.type
_entity.pdbx_description
1 polymer ?
#
loop_
_entity_poly.entity_id
_entity_poly.type
_entity_poly.pdbx_seq_one_letter_code
_entity_poly.pdbx_strand_id
1 'polypeptide(L)'
;MKYLVVVIGLAVVAAGATFLRYESFDPCDWIEADMLKSSDLPLLVVQSRISAYFLLDGIVSPDFGECLLGWWEFRLDGIPEE
;
A
#
# COMPACT_ATOMS: atom_id res chain seq x y z
N MET A 1 7.53 10.73 29.46
CA MET A 1 8.56 9.75 29.03
C MET A 1 8.02 8.33 28.91
N LYS A 2 7.35 7.75 29.92
CA LYS A 2 6.81 6.37 29.85
C LYS A 2 5.94 6.12 28.61
N TYR A 3 5.02 7.03 28.28
CA TYR A 3 4.18 6.91 27.08
C TYR A 3 4.97 7.06 25.77
N LEU A 4 6.02 7.88 25.77
CA LEU A 4 6.86 8.10 24.59
C LEU A 4 7.64 6.82 24.23
N VAL A 5 8.14 6.10 25.24
CA VAL A 5 8.77 4.78 25.06
C VAL A 5 7.76 3.76 24.50
N VAL A 6 6.52 3.76 24.97
CA VAL A 6 5.46 2.88 24.46
C VAL A 6 5.14 3.20 23.00
N VAL A 7 5.00 4.48 22.64
CA VAL A 7 4.72 4.91 21.26
C VAL A 7 5.86 4.53 20.32
N ILE A 8 7.12 4.75 20.72
CA ILE A 8 8.28 4.34 19.92
C ILE A 8 8.30 2.81 19.76
N GLY A 9 8.06 2.07 20.84
CA GLY A 9 7.99 0.61 20.79
C GLY A 9 6.93 0.11 19.80
N LEU A 10 5.74 0.71 19.81
CA LEU A 10 4.68 0.40 18.86
C LEU A 10 5.07 0.73 17.41
N ALA A 11 5.71 1.87 17.18
CA ALA A 11 6.16 2.27 15.85
C ALA A 11 7.21 1.30 15.29
N VAL A 12 8.18 0.87 16.12
CA VAL A 12 9.21 -0.11 15.72
C VAL A 12 8.58 -1.46 15.39
N VAL A 13 7.63 -1.92 16.22
CA VAL A 13 6.91 -3.17 15.98
C VAL A 13 6.08 -3.10 14.70
N ALA A 14 5.38 -2.00 14.46
CA ALA A 14 4.60 -1.80 13.25
C ALA A 14 5.48 -1.79 12.00
N ALA A 15 6.58 -1.03 12.01
CA ALA A 15 7.54 -0.99 10.91
C ALA A 15 8.14 -2.37 10.63
N GLY A 16 8.51 -3.11 11.68
CA GLY A 16 9.01 -4.48 11.56
C GLY A 16 7.97 -5.43 10.95
N ALA A 17 6.72 -5.33 11.37
CA ALA A 17 5.62 -6.13 10.82
C ALA A 17 5.34 -5.81 9.35
N THR A 18 5.37 -4.53 8.98
CA THR A 18 5.22 -4.08 7.59
C THR A 18 6.35 -4.64 6.71
N PHE A 19 7.59 -4.52 7.16
CA PHE A 19 8.73 -5.04 6.40
C PHE A 19 8.68 -6.56 6.25
N LEU A 20 8.31 -7.31 7.29
CA LEU A 20 8.15 -8.77 7.20
C LEU A 20 7.03 -9.20 6.24
N ARG A 21 6.03 -8.35 6.03
CA ARG A 21 4.89 -8.65 5.15
C ARG A 21 5.20 -8.36 3.69
N TYR A 22 5.82 -7.22 3.41
CA TYR A 22 5.99 -6.72 2.04
C TYR A 22 7.44 -6.76 1.55
N GLU A 23 8.40 -7.03 2.43
CA GLU A 23 9.86 -6.98 2.17
C GLU A 23 10.35 -5.61 1.65
N SER A 24 9.49 -4.59 1.71
CA SER A 24 9.73 -3.24 1.24
C SER A 24 9.10 -2.23 2.19
N PHE A 25 9.69 -1.03 2.27
CA PHE A 25 9.08 0.12 2.92
C PHE A 25 8.36 1.04 1.93
N ASP A 26 8.33 0.68 0.65
CA ASP A 26 7.64 1.42 -0.40
C ASP A 26 6.14 1.04 -0.44
N PRO A 27 5.22 1.99 -0.19
CA PRO A 27 3.79 1.75 -0.22
C PRO A 27 3.27 1.31 -1.59
N CYS A 28 3.96 1.66 -2.68
CA CYS A 28 3.57 1.22 -4.02
C CYS A 28 3.71 -0.31 -4.13
N ASP A 29 4.79 -0.87 -3.58
CA ASP A 29 5.01 -2.33 -3.52
C ASP A 29 3.93 -3.01 -2.65
N TRP A 30 3.45 -2.33 -1.61
CA TRP A 30 2.42 -2.87 -0.72
C TRP A 30 1.09 -3.05 -1.45
N ILE A 31 0.69 -2.06 -2.26
CA ILE A 31 -0.53 -2.12 -3.08
C ILE A 31 -0.44 -3.29 -4.05
N GLU A 32 0.67 -3.40 -4.77
CA GLU A 32 0.87 -4.48 -5.74
C GLU A 32 0.82 -5.86 -5.08
N ALA A 33 1.53 -6.05 -3.97
CA ALA A 33 1.55 -7.30 -3.23
C ALA A 33 0.16 -7.68 -2.69
N ASP A 34 -0.59 -6.72 -2.13
CA ASP A 34 -1.93 -6.97 -1.62
C ASP A 34 -2.94 -7.25 -2.74
N MET A 35 -2.86 -6.54 -3.88
CA MET A 35 -3.72 -6.78 -5.04
C MET A 35 -3.42 -8.13 -5.71
N LEU A 36 -2.16 -8.51 -5.86
CA LEU A 36 -1.77 -9.83 -6.39
C LEU A 36 -2.23 -10.98 -5.48
N LYS A 37 -2.25 -10.75 -4.18
CA LYS A 37 -2.69 -11.76 -3.21
C LYS A 37 -4.22 -11.89 -3.16
N SER A 38 -4.93 -10.78 -3.38
CA SER A 38 -6.40 -10.73 -3.30
C SER A 38 -7.09 -11.02 -4.62
N SER A 39 -6.40 -10.83 -5.74
CA SER A 39 -6.92 -11.10 -7.08
C SER A 39 -6.12 -12.23 -7.74
N ASP A 40 -6.78 -13.21 -8.36
CA ASP A 40 -6.13 -14.24 -9.20
C ASP A 40 -5.65 -13.67 -10.55
N LEU A 41 -5.32 -12.37 -10.58
CA LEU A 41 -4.97 -11.65 -11.79
C LEU A 41 -3.46 -11.73 -12.06
N PRO A 42 -3.05 -11.78 -13.33
CA PRO A 42 -1.65 -11.66 -13.69
C PRO A 42 -1.06 -10.32 -13.26
N LEU A 43 0.26 -10.32 -12.99
CA LEU A 43 1.03 -9.15 -12.58
C LEU A 43 0.75 -7.89 -13.41
N LEU A 44 0.78 -8.04 -14.73
CA LEU A 44 0.55 -6.95 -15.67
C LEU A 44 -0.84 -6.31 -15.51
N VAL A 45 -1.86 -7.11 -15.19
CA VAL A 45 -3.22 -6.60 -15.01
C VAL A 45 -3.31 -5.80 -13.72
N VAL A 46 -2.73 -6.30 -12.63
CA VAL A 46 -2.67 -5.59 -11.35
C VAL A 46 -1.95 -4.25 -11.52
N GLN A 47 -0.77 -4.24 -12.13
CA GLN A 47 -0.02 -3.00 -12.38
C GLN A 47 -0.84 -2.03 -13.24
N SER A 48 -1.52 -2.51 -14.28
CA SER A 48 -2.35 -1.64 -15.12
C SER A 48 -3.54 -1.05 -14.36
N ARG A 49 -4.17 -1.79 -13.43
CA ARG A 49 -5.25 -1.30 -12.57
C ARG A 49 -4.76 -0.23 -11.60
N ILE A 50 -3.62 -0.46 -10.96
CA ILE A 50 -3.00 0.52 -10.06
C ILE A 50 -2.68 1.81 -10.84
N SER A 51 -2.06 1.70 -12.01
CA SER A 51 -1.77 2.87 -12.85
C SER A 51 -3.05 3.57 -13.31
N ALA A 52 -4.08 2.83 -13.72
CA ALA A 52 -5.35 3.41 -14.12
C ALA A 52 -6.01 4.17 -12.97
N TYR A 53 -6.00 3.61 -11.76
CA TYR A 53 -6.51 4.26 -10.56
C TYR A 53 -5.85 5.63 -10.33
N PHE A 54 -4.52 5.70 -10.31
CA PHE A 54 -3.81 6.96 -10.13
C PHE A 54 -4.03 7.93 -11.31
N LEU A 55 -4.14 7.42 -12.53
CA LEU A 55 -4.43 8.25 -13.71
C LEU A 55 -5.82 8.89 -13.66
N LEU A 56 -6.82 8.26 -13.04
CA LEU A 56 -8.14 8.86 -12.85
C LEU A 56 -8.08 10.10 -11.96
N ASP A 57 -7.12 10.15 -11.04
CA ASP A 57 -6.82 11.31 -10.20
C ASP A 57 -5.80 12.27 -10.84
N GLY A 58 -5.40 12.01 -12.09
CA GLY A 58 -4.43 12.83 -12.83
C GLY A 58 -2.96 12.59 -12.44
N ILE A 59 -2.69 11.52 -11.68
CA ILE A 59 -1.36 11.16 -11.20
C ILE A 59 -0.71 10.18 -12.19
N VAL A 60 0.34 10.63 -12.88
CA VAL A 60 1.03 9.84 -13.92
C VAL A 60 2.15 8.96 -13.34
N SER A 61 2.77 9.41 -12.25
CA SER A 61 3.85 8.69 -11.57
C SER A 61 3.67 8.91 -10.07
N PRO A 62 2.97 8.01 -9.38
CA PRO A 62 2.65 8.20 -7.97
C PRO A 62 3.92 8.22 -7.14
N ASP A 63 4.00 9.18 -6.22
CA ASP A 63 5.05 9.21 -5.20
C ASP A 63 4.68 8.35 -3.97
N PHE A 64 5.60 8.30 -3.00
CA PHE A 64 5.41 7.55 -1.76
C PHE A 64 4.11 7.92 -1.04
N GLY A 65 3.77 9.21 -0.97
CA GLY A 65 2.60 9.71 -0.26
C GLY A 65 1.30 9.34 -0.97
N GLU A 66 1.29 9.47 -2.29
CA GLU A 66 0.16 9.07 -3.15
C GLU A 66 -0.09 7.56 -3.06
N CYS A 67 0.97 6.75 -3.12
CA CYS A 67 0.85 5.30 -2.91
C CYS A 67 0.40 4.94 -1.48
N LEU A 68 0.85 5.66 -0.45
CA LEU A 68 0.43 5.38 0.92
C LEU A 68 -1.07 5.65 1.12
N LEU A 69 -1.56 6.74 0.55
CA LEU A 69 -2.97 7.10 0.58
C LEU A 69 -3.80 6.09 -0.21
N GLY A 70 -3.40 5.77 -1.45
CA GLY A 70 -4.06 4.76 -2.27
C GLY A 70 -4.11 3.39 -1.61
N TRP A 71 -3.02 2.96 -0.97
CA TRP A 71 -2.98 1.70 -0.21
C TRP A 71 -4.02 1.67 0.91
N TRP A 72 -4.16 2.79 1.63
CA TRP A 72 -5.12 2.90 2.70
C TRP A 72 -6.56 2.85 2.18
N GLU A 73 -6.82 3.55 1.07
CA GLU A 73 -8.13 3.59 0.41
C GLU A 73 -8.54 2.21 -0.11
N PHE A 74 -7.65 1.51 -0.84
CA PHE A 74 -7.90 0.13 -1.29
C PHE A 74 -8.20 -0.85 -0.16
N ARG A 75 -7.62 -0.62 1.04
CA ARG A 75 -7.88 -1.46 2.22
C ARG A 75 -9.19 -1.14 2.93
N LEU A 76 -9.65 0.10 2.86
CA LEU A 76 -10.89 0.52 3.51
C LEU A 76 -12.10 0.27 2.62
N ASP A 77 -12.03 0.72 1.37
CA ASP A 77 -13.17 0.75 0.44
C ASP A 77 -13.19 -0.45 -0.50
N GLY A 78 -12.12 -1.27 -0.47
CA GLY A 78 -11.92 -2.37 -1.38
C GLY A 78 -11.30 -1.93 -2.70
N ILE A 79 -10.94 -2.90 -3.54
CA ILE A 79 -10.56 -2.61 -4.93
C ILE A 79 -11.85 -2.15 -5.63
N PRO A 80 -11.89 -0.99 -6.31
CA PRO A 80 -13.02 -0.62 -7.14
C PRO A 80 -13.27 -1.72 -8.16
N GLU A 81 -14.31 -2.52 -7.93
CA GLU A 81 -14.85 -3.44 -8.91
C GLU A 81 -15.70 -2.58 -9.85
N GLU A 82 -15.29 -2.50 -11.12
CA GLU A 82 -16.16 -1.96 -12.17
C GLU A 82 -17.51 -2.68 -12.21
#